data_AF-A0A397W6F9-F1
#
_entry.id   AF-A0A397W6F9-F1
#
_cell.length_a   1.000
_cell.length_b   1.000
_cell.length_c   1.000
_cell.angle_alpha   90.00
_cell.angle_beta   90.00
_cell.angle_gamma   90.00
#
_symmetry.space_group_name_H-M   'P 1'
#
loop_
_entity.id
_entity.type
_entity.pdbx_description
1 polymer ?
#
loop_
_entity_poly.entity_id
_entity_poly.type
_entity_poly.pdbx_seq_one_letter_code
_entity_poly.pdbx_strand_id
1 'polypeptide(L)' 'IERYKEAIIDLTKLLNIEPNSKFALRYLGEAYHLTEETIIDLAKLLCIEPSDFVDESLKTKL' A
#
# COMPACT_ATOMS: atom_id res chain seq x y z
N ILE A 1 -7.55 4.18 6.28
CA ILE A 1 -6.22 4.45 5.67
C ILE A 1 -5.10 4.44 6.72
N GLU A 2 -5.21 5.16 7.84
CA GLU A 2 -4.14 5.23 8.86
C GLU A 2 -3.65 3.86 9.35
N ARG A 3 -4.56 2.96 9.73
CA ARG A 3 -4.22 1.58 10.13
C ARG A 3 -3.45 0.79 9.06
N TYR A 4 -3.72 1.05 7.77
CA TYR A 4 -2.98 0.41 6.68
C TYR A 4 -1.60 1.04 6.49
N LYS A 5 -1.45 2.35 6.70
CA LYS A 5 -0.14 3.02 6.71
C LYS A 5 0.75 2.47 7.84
N GLU A 6 0.20 2.29 9.03
CA GLU A 6 0.90 1.67 10.16
C GLU A 6 1.30 0.22 9.84
N ALA A 7 0.38 -0.58 9.30
CA ALA A 7 0.67 -1.94 8.86
C ALA A 7 1.80 -1.99 7.81
N ILE A 8 1.78 -1.09 6.81
CA ILE A 8 2.85 -0.98 5.80
C ILE A 8 4.19 -0.70 6.46
N ILE A 9 4.24 0.24 7.42
CA ILE A 9 5.48 0.58 8.14
C ILE A 9 6.02 -0.64 8.92
N ASP A 10 5.16 -1.32 9.66
CA ASP A 10 5.58 -2.44 10.51
C ASP A 10 5.97 -3.68 9.69
N LEU A 11 5.27 -3.96 8.58
CA LEU A 11 5.62 -5.02 7.64
C LEU A 11 6.93 -4.70 6.90
N THR A 12 7.17 -3.44 6.55
CA THR A 12 8.45 -3.00 5.96
C THR A 12 9.60 -3.17 6.95
N LYS A 13 9.40 -2.82 8.23
CA LYS A 13 10.39 -3.10 9.29
C LYS A 13 10.66 -4.59 9.43
N LEU A 14 9.63 -5.43 9.36
CA LEU A 14 9.77 -6.88 9.39
C LEU A 14 10.60 -7.39 8.21
N LEU A 15 10.38 -6.88 7.00
CA LEU A 15 11.19 -7.24 5.81
C LEU A 15 12.65 -6.80 5.93
N ASN A 16 12.96 -5.72 6.65
CA ASN A 16 14.35 -5.35 6.92
C ASN A 16 15.07 -6.35 7.83
N ILE A 17 14.33 -7.12 8.65
CA ILE A 17 14.86 -8.14 9.57
C ILE A 17 14.82 -9.53 8.90
N GLU A 18 13.72 -9.86 8.25
CA GLU A 18 13.47 -11.10 7.54
C GLU A 18 13.00 -10.81 6.10
N PRO A 19 13.94 -10.59 5.15
CA PRO A 19 13.63 -10.13 3.79
C PRO A 19 12.71 -11.06 2.98
N ASN A 20 12.73 -12.35 3.29
CA ASN A 20 11.97 -13.36 2.58
C ASN A 20 10.74 -13.84 3.38
N SER A 21 10.30 -13.06 4.37
CA SER A 21 9.12 -13.38 5.17
C SER A 21 7.88 -13.38 4.28
N LYS A 22 7.42 -14.58 3.89
CA LYS A 22 6.21 -14.75 3.06
C LYS A 22 4.98 -14.09 3.68
N PHE A 23 4.92 -14.11 5.02
CA PHE A 23 3.89 -13.43 5.79
C PHE A 23 3.95 -11.92 5.53
N ALA A 24 5.12 -11.31 5.71
CA ALA A 24 5.28 -9.87 5.55
C ALA A 24 4.97 -9.42 4.11
N LEU A 25 5.49 -10.13 3.11
CA LEU A 25 5.24 -9.83 1.70
C LEU A 25 3.75 -9.92 1.34
N ARG A 26 3.05 -10.96 1.78
CA ARG A 26 1.61 -11.13 1.51
C ARG A 26 0.79 -9.97 2.08
N TYR A 27 0.95 -9.70 3.37
CA TYR A 27 0.17 -8.65 4.02
C TYR A 27 0.56 -7.25 3.56
N LEU A 28 1.80 -7.05 3.11
CA LEU A 28 2.23 -5.77 2.57
C LEU A 28 1.54 -5.50 1.22
N GLY A 29 1.45 -6.52 0.36
CA GLY A 29 0.69 -6.44 -0.90
C GLY A 29 -0.80 -6.18 -0.65
N GLU A 30 -1.42 -6.90 0.29
CA GLU A 30 -2.83 -6.66 0.67
C GLU A 30 -3.05 -5.24 1.21
N ALA A 31 -2.16 -4.74 2.07
CA ALA A 31 -2.28 -3.39 2.62
C ALA A 31 -2.15 -2.32 1.53
N TYR A 32 -1.22 -2.49 0.58
CA TYR A 32 -1.08 -1.58 -0.57
C TYR A 32 -2.30 -1.62 -1.47
N HIS A 33 -2.81 -2.81 -1.80
CA HIS A 33 -3.99 -2.96 -2.64
C HIS A 33 -5.21 -2.27 -2.04
N LEU A 34 -5.49 -2.49 -0.75
CA LEU A 34 -6.60 -1.84 -0.06
C LEU A 34 -6.44 -0.31 0.01
N THR A 35 -5.21 0.19 0.16
CA THR A 35 -4.96 1.63 0.08
C THR A 35 -5.19 2.20 -1.32
N GLU A 36 -4.76 1.51 -2.38
CA GLU A 36 -4.98 1.91 -3.77
C GLU A 36 -6.48 1.94 -4.10
N GLU A 37 -7.22 0.89 -3.75
CA GLU A 37 -8.68 0.83 -3.94
C GLU A 37 -9.39 1.98 -3.22
N THR A 38 -9.02 2.23 -1.95
CA THR A 38 -9.60 3.33 -1.17
C THR A 38 -9.32 4.68 -1.82
N ILE A 39 -8.09 4.89 -2.34
CA ILE A 39 -7.72 6.14 -3.03
C ILE A 39 -8.53 6.31 -4.32
N ILE A 40 -8.66 5.25 -5.12
CA ILE A 40 -9.45 5.26 -6.36
C ILE A 40 -10.91 5.59 -6.08
N ASP A 41 -11.51 4.98 -5.05
CA ASP A 41 -12.91 5.23 -4.71
C ASP A 41 -13.12 6.66 -4.19
N LEU A 42 -12.19 7.18 -3.38
CA LEU A 42 -12.21 8.59 -2.97
C LEU A 42 -12.06 9.54 -4.17
N ALA A 43 -11.18 9.22 -5.13
CA ALA A 43 -10.99 10.02 -6.33
C ALA A 43 -12.27 10.07 -7.20
N LYS A 44 -12.94 8.92 -7.37
CA LYS A 44 -14.24 8.87 -8.06
C LYS A 44 -15.30 9.73 -7.36
N LEU A 45 -15.39 9.67 -6.02
CA LEU A 45 -16.33 10.47 -5.25
C LEU A 45 -16.09 11.98 -5.40
N LEU A 46 -14.83 12.37 -5.58
CA LEU A 46 -14.42 13.75 -5.74
C LEU A 46 -14.36 14.21 -7.21
N CYS A 47 -14.71 13.34 -8.17
CA CYS A 47 -14.62 13.59 -9.62
C CYS A 47 -13.21 14.02 -10.08
N ILE A 48 -12.17 13.43 -9.50
CA ILE A 48 -10.75 13.67 -9.84
C ILE A 48 -10.11 12.41 -10.42
N GLU A 49 -9.06 12.58 -11.23
CA GLU A 49 -8.35 11.44 -11.81
C GLU A 49 -7.52 10.72 -10.72
N PRO A 50 -7.67 9.38 -10.56
CA PRO A 50 -6.93 8.64 -9.53
C PRO A 50 -5.40 8.68 -9.70
N SER A 51 -4.92 8.91 -10.93
CA SER A 51 -3.50 9.05 -11.25
C SER A 51 -2.82 10.20 -10.51
N ASP A 52 -3.58 11.19 -10.04
CA ASP A 52 -3.04 12.31 -9.26
C ASP A 52 -2.63 11.89 -7.83
N PHE A 53 -3.11 10.73 -7.35
CA PHE A 53 -2.92 10.27 -5.96
C PHE A 53 -2.14 8.97 -5.82
N VAL A 54 -2.14 8.12 -6.85
CA VAL A 54 -1.44 6.83 -6.85
C VAL A 54 -0.01 7.05 -7.36
N ASP A 55 0.96 7.15 -6.45
CA ASP A 55 2.39 7.19 -6.81
C ASP A 55 2.83 5.82 -7.35
N GLU A 56 3.19 5.78 -8.63
CA GLU A 56 3.62 4.60 -9.37
C GLU A 56 4.90 3.97 -8.78
N SER A 57 5.68 4.73 -7.99
CA SER A 57 6.86 4.27 -7.26
C SER A 57 6.55 3.20 -6.21
N LEU A 58 5.29 3.08 -5.75
CA LEU A 58 4.84 2.03 -4.85
C LEU A 58 4.70 0.66 -5.55
N LYS A 59 4.56 0.63 -6.88
CA LYS A 59 4.42 -0.62 -7.65
C LYS A 59 5.75 -1.31 -7.93
N THR A 60 6.88 -0.60 -7.84
CA THR A 60 8.19 -1.09 -8.32
C THR A 60 9.22 -1.37 -7.22
N LYS A 61 8.85 -1.34 -5.93
CA LYS A 61 9.80 -1.55 -4.81
C LYS A 61 9.64 -2.87 -4.04
N LEU A 62 8.88 -3.82 -4.58
CA LEU A 62 8.79 -5.20 -4.08
C LEU A 62 9.65 -6.13 -4.94
#